data_AF-A0A2D9JI63-F1
#
_entry.id   AF-A0A2D9JI63-F1
#
_cell.length_a   1.000
_cell.length_b   1.000
_cell.length_c   1.000
_cell.angle_alpha   90.00
_cell.angle_beta   90.00
_cell.angle_gamma   90.00
#
_symmetry.space_group_name_H-M   'P 1'
#
loop_
_entity.id
_entity.type
_entity.pdbx_description
1 polymer ?
#
loop_
_entity_poly.entity_id
_entity_poly.type
_entity_poly.pdbx_seq_one_letter_code
_entity_poly.pdbx_strand_id
1 'polypeptide(L)'
;LLQRVDERHENWLSSIITSSIGGLGFSETTYSHRVAKLLLLAASHGNVVIVGRGARFILPRRQGLSVRIVASLDFRIEQVMLDRGINEKEARRYIVEIDHDRNAYIRDHFHQDATDPHLYDLVLNVGDISIDGAAEMIVESVHHFIQKSV
;
A
#
# COMPACT_ATOMS: atom_id res chain seq x y z
N LEU A 1 9.73 12.18 -14.22
CA LEU A 1 8.57 12.73 -13.48
C LEU A 1 8.83 12.62 -11.97
N LEU A 2 9.94 13.19 -11.50
CA LEU A 2 10.31 13.26 -10.08
C LEU A 2 9.96 14.66 -9.56
N GLN A 3 8.67 14.95 -9.45
CA GLN A 3 8.21 16.13 -8.73
C GLN A 3 6.89 15.84 -8.03
N ARG A 4 6.94 16.03 -6.70
CA ARG A 4 5.86 16.04 -5.69
C ARG A 4 5.32 14.70 -5.23
N VAL A 5 6.02 14.09 -4.28
CA VAL A 5 5.40 13.67 -2.99
C VAL A 5 6.43 13.98 -1.88
N ASP A 6 6.55 15.26 -1.57
CA ASP A 6 7.20 15.80 -0.37
C ASP A 6 6.08 16.63 0.29
N GLU A 7 5.78 16.65 1.59
CA GLU A 7 6.44 16.27 2.85
C GLU A 7 5.31 16.01 3.89
N ARG A 8 5.54 15.24 4.96
CA ARG A 8 4.93 15.46 6.32
C ARG A 8 3.39 15.62 6.48
N HIS A 9 2.56 15.27 5.50
CA HIS A 9 1.12 15.61 5.49
C HIS A 9 0.15 14.50 5.02
N GLU A 10 0.51 13.21 5.04
CA GLU A 10 -0.41 12.13 4.59
C GLU A 10 -1.26 11.48 5.69
N ASN A 11 -1.83 12.31 6.56
CA ASN A 11 -3.03 11.97 7.36
C ASN A 11 -4.36 12.21 6.61
N TRP A 12 -4.30 12.73 5.37
CA TRP A 12 -5.47 13.23 4.62
C TRP A 12 -6.15 12.18 3.70
N LEU A 13 -5.45 11.13 3.25
CA LEU A 13 -6.05 10.06 2.44
C LEU A 13 -6.78 9.02 3.29
N SER A 14 -6.43 8.89 4.56
CA SER A 14 -7.16 8.05 5.53
C SER A 14 -8.55 8.62 5.82
N SER A 15 -8.71 9.93 5.99
CA SER A 15 -10.02 10.53 6.33
C SER A 15 -11.03 10.51 5.17
N ILE A 16 -10.58 10.48 3.91
CA ILE A 16 -11.45 10.31 2.74
C ILE A 16 -12.04 8.90 2.66
N ILE A 17 -11.30 7.87 3.12
CA ILE A 17 -11.81 6.50 3.17
C ILE A 17 -12.74 6.30 4.36
N THR A 18 -12.44 6.90 5.52
CA THR A 18 -13.16 6.61 6.76
C THR A 18 -14.54 7.29 6.87
N SER A 19 -14.90 8.27 6.04
CA SER A 19 -16.11 9.10 6.28
C SER A 19 -17.20 9.09 5.21
N SER A 20 -17.11 8.34 4.09
CA SER A 20 -18.10 8.53 3.00
C SER A 20 -18.60 7.30 2.22
N ILE A 21 -18.23 6.06 2.53
CA ILE A 21 -18.94 4.88 1.97
C ILE A 21 -20.08 4.41 2.89
N GLY A 22 -20.70 5.39 3.57
CA GLY A 22 -21.97 5.24 4.28
C GLY A 22 -23.06 6.18 3.75
N GLY A 23 -22.89 6.82 2.58
CA GLY A 23 -23.81 7.89 2.17
C GLY A 23 -23.90 8.28 0.70
N LEU A 24 -23.13 7.67 -0.22
CA LEU A 24 -23.29 7.93 -1.66
C LEU A 24 -23.66 6.63 -2.37
N GLY A 25 -24.90 6.56 -2.85
CA GLY A 25 -25.50 5.40 -3.53
C GLY A 25 -24.82 5.04 -4.84
N PHE A 26 -23.59 4.54 -4.77
CA PHE A 26 -22.88 3.90 -5.86
C PHE A 26 -22.84 2.39 -5.58
N SER A 27 -23.27 1.58 -6.54
CA SER A 27 -23.05 0.14 -6.48
C SER A 27 -21.56 -0.12 -6.28
N GLU A 28 -21.23 -0.97 -5.31
CA GLU A 28 -19.86 -1.41 -4.97
C GLU A 28 -19.06 -1.83 -6.21
N THR A 29 -19.75 -2.41 -7.20
CA THR A 29 -19.18 -2.83 -8.50
C THR A 29 -18.73 -1.66 -9.38
N THR A 30 -19.41 -0.52 -9.31
CA THR A 30 -19.13 0.68 -10.13
C THR A 30 -17.96 1.47 -9.57
N TYR A 31 -17.85 1.57 -8.24
CA TYR A 31 -16.73 2.24 -7.58
C TYR A 31 -15.42 1.47 -7.84
N SER A 32 -15.42 0.16 -7.59
CA SER A 32 -14.26 -0.70 -7.81
C SER A 32 -13.81 -0.71 -9.27
N HIS A 33 -14.75 -0.71 -10.23
CA HIS A 33 -14.42 -0.56 -11.65
C HIS A 33 -13.74 0.78 -11.99
N ARG A 34 -14.17 1.89 -11.39
CA ARG A 34 -13.58 3.21 -11.63
C ARG A 34 -12.17 3.29 -11.06
N VAL A 35 -11.96 2.79 -9.84
CA VAL A 35 -10.63 2.72 -9.23
C VAL A 35 -9.69 1.85 -10.07
N ALA A 36 -10.15 0.66 -10.51
CA ALA A 36 -9.34 -0.21 -11.37
C ALA A 36 -8.95 0.49 -12.69
N LYS A 37 -9.89 1.19 -13.34
CA LYS A 37 -9.58 1.99 -14.54
C LYS A 37 -8.55 3.09 -14.29
N LEU A 38 -8.66 3.80 -13.17
CA LEU A 38 -7.68 4.84 -12.80
C LEU A 38 -6.29 4.25 -12.56
N LEU A 39 -6.21 3.10 -11.87
CA LEU A 39 -4.95 2.40 -11.65
C LEU A 39 -4.31 1.93 -12.96
N LEU A 40 -5.10 1.33 -13.85
CA LEU A 40 -4.62 0.90 -15.18
C LEU A 40 -4.17 2.09 -16.03
N LEU A 41 -4.91 3.20 -16.02
CA LEU A 41 -4.54 4.41 -16.74
C LEU A 41 -3.27 5.02 -16.17
N ALA A 42 -3.12 5.11 -14.84
CA ALA A 42 -1.89 5.61 -14.23
C ALA A 42 -0.69 4.71 -14.60
N ALA A 43 -0.87 3.38 -14.53
CA ALA A 43 0.16 2.43 -14.92
C ALA A 43 0.52 2.50 -16.41
N SER A 44 -0.43 2.79 -17.30
CA SER A 44 -0.17 2.87 -18.75
C SER A 44 0.71 4.07 -19.13
N HIS A 45 0.80 5.09 -18.27
CA HIS A 45 1.72 6.22 -18.48
C HIS A 45 3.17 5.89 -18.04
N GLY A 46 3.37 4.72 -17.40
CA GLY A 46 4.66 4.27 -16.89
C GLY A 46 5.20 5.11 -15.74
N ASN A 47 6.33 4.68 -15.17
CA ASN A 47 7.09 5.42 -14.14
C ASN A 47 6.23 5.93 -12.97
N VAL A 48 5.37 5.07 -12.42
CA VAL A 48 4.46 5.40 -11.32
C VAL A 48 4.69 4.45 -10.14
N VAL A 49 4.63 5.00 -8.92
CA VAL A 49 4.57 4.22 -7.67
C VAL A 49 3.14 4.26 -7.17
N ILE A 50 2.55 3.09 -6.91
CA ILE A 50 1.16 2.95 -6.47
C ILE A 50 1.16 2.24 -5.11
N VAL A 51 0.55 2.88 -4.11
CA VAL A 51 0.48 2.36 -2.74
C VAL A 51 -0.94 1.86 -2.43
N GLY A 52 -1.05 0.58 -2.07
CA GLY A 52 -2.29 -0.03 -1.58
C GLY A 52 -3.38 -0.21 -2.65
N ARG A 53 -4.65 -0.02 -2.24
CA ARG A 53 -5.87 -0.09 -3.09
C ARG A 53 -6.06 -1.40 -3.87
N GLY A 54 -5.46 -2.50 -3.41
CA GLY A 54 -5.47 -3.77 -4.15
C GLY A 54 -4.80 -3.69 -5.52
N ALA A 55 -3.98 -2.66 -5.77
CA ALA A 55 -3.36 -2.43 -7.08
C ALA A 55 -2.59 -3.66 -7.59
N ARG A 56 -1.97 -4.41 -6.68
CA ARG A 56 -1.28 -5.65 -7.00
C ARG A 56 -2.17 -6.73 -7.64
N PHE A 57 -3.46 -6.75 -7.30
CA PHE A 57 -4.42 -7.71 -7.84
C PHE A 57 -5.10 -7.22 -9.12
N ILE A 58 -4.97 -5.92 -9.42
CA ILE A 58 -5.55 -5.27 -10.59
C ILE A 58 -4.54 -5.15 -11.73
N LEU A 59 -3.28 -4.81 -11.41
CA LEU A 59 -2.25 -4.52 -12.40
C LEU A 59 -1.61 -5.81 -12.95
N PRO A 60 -1.18 -5.82 -14.22
CA PRO A 60 -0.49 -6.97 -14.80
C PRO A 60 0.80 -7.32 -14.04
N ARG A 61 0.92 -8.56 -13.55
CA ARG A 61 2.07 -9.03 -12.74
C ARG A 61 3.44 -8.81 -13.38
N ARG A 62 3.50 -8.78 -14.72
CA ARG A 62 4.75 -8.68 -15.49
C ARG A 62 5.16 -7.23 -15.78
N GLN A 63 4.33 -6.24 -15.45
CA GLN A 63 4.54 -4.83 -15.82
C GLN A 63 4.92 -3.94 -14.64
N GLY A 64 5.61 -4.49 -13.65
CA GLY A 64 6.08 -3.73 -12.50
C GLY A 64 6.69 -4.62 -11.42
N LEU A 65 7.07 -3.99 -10.31
CA LEU A 65 7.57 -4.66 -9.12
C LEU A 65 6.54 -4.52 -7.98
N SER A 66 6.10 -5.64 -7.43
CA SER A 66 5.22 -5.64 -6.26
C SER A 66 6.01 -5.80 -4.97
N VAL A 67 6.01 -4.78 -4.12
CA VAL A 67 6.72 -4.79 -2.84
C VAL A 67 5.75 -4.75 -1.67
N ARG A 68 5.97 -5.62 -0.68
CA ARG A 68 5.32 -5.53 0.63
C ARG A 68 6.31 -5.02 1.67
N ILE A 69 5.95 -3.95 2.37
CA ILE A 69 6.72 -3.46 3.52
C ILE A 69 6.16 -4.06 4.81
N VAL A 70 7.04 -4.59 5.65
CA VAL A 70 6.68 -5.17 6.95
C VAL A 70 7.61 -4.65 8.04
N ALA A 71 7.16 -4.71 9.29
CA ALA A 71 7.96 -4.46 10.48
C ALA A 71 7.29 -5.15 11.68
N SER A 72 8.03 -5.31 12.78
CA SER A 72 7.45 -5.84 14.03
C SER A 72 6.32 -4.93 14.52
N LEU A 73 5.37 -5.48 15.28
CA LEU A 73 4.27 -4.69 15.84
C LEU A 73 4.81 -3.57 16.75
N ASP A 74 5.80 -3.88 17.57
CA ASP A 74 6.37 -2.91 18.53
C ASP A 74 7.05 -1.74 17.81
N PHE A 75 7.83 -2.02 16.75
CA PHE A 75 8.39 -0.96 15.90
C PHE A 75 7.29 -0.08 15.30
N ARG A 76 6.23 -0.68 14.75
CA ARG A 76 5.12 0.09 14.18
C ARG A 76 4.40 0.94 15.21
N ILE A 77 4.23 0.42 16.44
CA ILE A 77 3.64 1.17 17.56
C ILE A 77 4.47 2.41 17.86
N GLU A 78 5.78 2.26 18.03
CA GLU A 78 6.70 3.39 18.28
C GLU A 78 6.61 4.44 17.17
N GLN A 79 6.64 4.01 15.91
CA GLN A 79 6.52 4.94 14.77
C GLN A 79 5.18 5.67 14.75
N VAL A 80 4.07 4.97 15.03
CA VAL A 80 2.73 5.58 15.07
C VAL A 80 2.59 6.54 16.25
N MET A 81 3.16 6.22 17.42
CA MET A 81 3.20 7.13 18.56
C MET A 81 3.94 8.42 18.21
N LEU A 82 5.11 8.31 17.56
CA LEU A 82 5.92 9.45 17.13
C LEU A 82 5.22 10.31 16.07
N ASP A 83 4.63 9.68 15.06
CA ASP A 83 3.95 10.37 13.95
C ASP A 83 2.66 11.08 14.40
N ARG A 84 1.90 10.47 15.29
CA ARG A 84 0.54 10.95 15.66
C ARG A 84 0.47 11.62 17.03
N GLY A 85 1.51 11.52 17.86
CA GLY A 85 1.49 12.06 19.22
C GLY A 85 0.49 11.37 20.16
N ILE A 86 0.23 10.09 19.95
CA ILE A 86 -0.73 9.28 20.73
C ILE A 86 -0.02 8.28 21.64
N ASN A 87 -0.73 7.73 22.64
CA ASN A 87 -0.13 6.74 23.54
C ASN A 87 -0.06 5.33 22.92
N GLU A 88 0.70 4.43 23.56
CA GLU A 88 0.92 3.06 23.06
C GLU A 88 -0.38 2.28 22.83
N LYS A 89 -1.34 2.39 23.75
CA LYS A 89 -2.63 1.70 23.65
C LYS A 89 -3.42 2.18 22.44
N GLU A 90 -3.43 3.48 22.19
CA GLU A 90 -4.08 4.08 21.02
C GLU A 90 -3.37 3.70 19.72
N ALA A 91 -2.04 3.74 19.69
CA ALA A 91 -1.24 3.33 18.54
C ALA A 91 -1.45 1.85 18.18
N ARG A 92 -1.43 0.97 19.19
CA ARG A 92 -1.71 -0.46 19.01
C ARG A 92 -3.11 -0.69 18.44
N ARG A 93 -4.12 -0.04 19.00
CA ARG A 93 -5.51 -0.13 18.49
C ARG A 93 -5.60 0.33 17.05
N TYR A 94 -5.01 1.49 16.74
CA TYR A 94 -4.98 2.07 15.40
C TYR A 94 -4.36 1.10 14.37
N ILE A 95 -3.23 0.47 14.70
CA ILE A 95 -2.56 -0.49 13.81
C ILE A 95 -3.43 -1.72 13.58
N VAL A 96 -4.01 -2.29 14.64
CA VAL A 96 -4.85 -3.48 14.55
C VAL A 96 -6.10 -3.21 13.70
N GLU A 97 -6.76 -2.08 13.89
CA GLU A 97 -7.94 -1.67 13.10
C GLU A 97 -7.57 -1.51 11.62
N ILE A 98 -6.48 -0.81 11.31
CA ILE A 98 -6.06 -0.61 9.92
C ILE A 98 -5.61 -1.92 9.25
N ASP A 99 -4.86 -2.76 9.94
CA ASP A 99 -4.44 -4.06 9.40
C ASP A 99 -5.67 -4.95 9.14
N HIS A 100 -6.66 -4.93 10.04
CA HIS A 100 -7.92 -5.63 9.86
C HIS A 100 -8.66 -5.13 8.61
N ASP A 101 -8.88 -3.83 8.49
CA ASP A 101 -9.61 -3.23 7.37
C ASP A 101 -8.91 -3.50 6.03
N ARG A 102 -7.57 -3.41 5.98
CA ARG A 102 -6.79 -3.73 4.78
C ARG A 102 -6.94 -5.19 4.38
N ASN A 103 -6.85 -6.11 5.33
CA ASN A 103 -7.00 -7.54 5.05
C ASN A 103 -8.43 -7.89 4.65
N ALA A 104 -9.44 -7.27 5.28
CA ALA A 104 -10.83 -7.44 4.92
C ALA A 104 -11.11 -6.97 3.49
N TYR A 105 -10.67 -5.77 3.14
CA TYR A 105 -10.79 -5.25 1.79
C TYR A 105 -10.22 -6.22 0.73
N ILE A 106 -9.01 -6.76 0.95
CA ILE A 106 -8.38 -7.69 0.00
C ILE A 106 -9.12 -9.03 -0.10
N ARG A 107 -9.52 -9.59 1.04
CA ARG A 107 -10.24 -10.87 1.07
C ARG A 107 -11.62 -10.74 0.41
N ASP A 108 -12.34 -9.68 0.69
CA ASP A 108 -13.73 -9.52 0.26
C ASP A 108 -13.80 -9.19 -1.24
N HIS A 109 -12.81 -8.46 -1.77
CA HIS A 109 -12.78 -8.05 -3.19
C HIS A 109 -11.98 -8.94 -4.13
N PHE A 110 -10.93 -9.62 -3.62
CA PHE A 110 -10.00 -10.41 -4.45
C PHE A 110 -9.90 -11.87 -4.01
N HIS A 111 -10.51 -12.24 -2.88
CA HIS A 111 -10.44 -13.60 -2.32
C HIS A 111 -9.00 -14.08 -2.09
N GLN A 112 -8.12 -13.15 -1.69
CA GLN A 112 -6.71 -13.41 -1.39
C GLN A 112 -6.40 -13.08 0.07
N ASP A 113 -5.31 -13.65 0.58
CA ASP A 113 -4.71 -13.24 1.85
C ASP A 113 -3.60 -12.22 1.57
N ALA A 114 -3.82 -10.95 1.93
CA ALA A 114 -2.84 -9.89 1.71
C ALA A 114 -1.50 -10.16 2.44
N THR A 115 -1.46 -11.03 3.43
CA THR A 115 -0.26 -11.39 4.19
C THR A 115 0.58 -12.49 3.54
N ASP A 116 0.05 -13.19 2.53
CA ASP A 116 0.79 -14.23 1.81
C ASP A 116 2.00 -13.63 1.08
N PRO A 117 3.24 -13.99 1.47
CA PRO A 117 4.45 -13.44 0.84
C PRO A 117 4.57 -13.81 -0.64
N HIS A 118 3.98 -14.91 -1.10
CA HIS A 118 4.07 -15.37 -2.49
C HIS A 118 3.32 -14.49 -3.49
N LEU A 119 2.46 -13.59 -2.98
CA LEU A 119 1.74 -12.61 -3.79
C LEU A 119 2.64 -11.44 -4.22
N TYR A 120 3.80 -11.26 -3.59
CA TYR A 120 4.71 -10.14 -3.83
C TYR A 120 5.99 -10.61 -4.50
N ASP A 121 6.64 -9.72 -5.24
CA ASP A 121 7.96 -9.98 -5.82
C ASP A 121 9.06 -9.75 -4.77
N LEU A 122 8.83 -8.83 -3.83
CA LEU A 122 9.72 -8.52 -2.71
C LEU A 122 8.90 -8.29 -1.43
N VAL A 123 9.35 -8.86 -0.31
CA VAL A 123 8.88 -8.52 1.03
C VAL A 123 10.05 -7.94 1.81
N LEU A 124 9.95 -6.68 2.21
CA LEU A 124 11.03 -5.94 2.84
C LEU A 124 10.67 -5.61 4.29
N ASN A 125 11.48 -6.10 5.24
CA ASN A 125 11.35 -5.75 6.65
C ASN A 125 12.17 -4.49 6.94
N VAL A 126 11.51 -3.42 7.41
CA VAL A 126 12.12 -2.10 7.62
C VAL A 126 12.41 -1.77 9.08
N GLY A 127 12.36 -2.76 9.98
CA GLY A 127 12.63 -2.53 11.42
C GLY A 127 14.04 -2.01 11.72
N ASP A 128 15.04 -2.42 10.92
CA ASP A 128 16.45 -2.09 11.14
C ASP A 128 17.11 -1.40 9.91
N ILE A 129 16.31 -0.94 8.95
CA ILE A 129 16.78 -0.34 7.69
C ILE A 129 16.30 1.12 7.64
N SER A 130 17.18 2.04 7.23
CA SER A 130 16.77 3.42 6.97
C SER A 130 15.77 3.49 5.82
N ILE A 131 14.97 4.56 5.78
CA ILE A 131 14.03 4.82 4.68
C ILE A 131 14.79 4.87 3.34
N ASP A 132 15.94 5.56 3.31
CA ASP A 132 16.78 5.67 2.11
C ASP A 132 17.32 4.29 1.69
N GLY A 133 17.82 3.48 2.63
CA GLY A 133 18.31 2.14 2.33
C GLY A 133 17.21 1.22 1.81
N ALA A 134 15.99 1.32 2.36
CA ALA A 134 14.84 0.57 1.86
C ALA A 134 14.44 1.01 0.44
N ALA A 135 14.47 2.32 0.16
CA ALA A 135 14.20 2.86 -1.17
C ALA A 135 15.25 2.40 -2.20
N GLU A 136 16.54 2.45 -1.85
CA GLU A 136 17.64 1.96 -2.69
C GLU A 136 17.45 0.49 -3.05
N MET A 137 17.18 -0.39 -2.07
CA MET A 137 16.93 -1.82 -2.33
C MET A 137 15.77 -2.06 -3.29
N ILE A 138 14.69 -1.26 -3.19
CA ILE A 138 13.55 -1.36 -4.09
C ILE A 138 13.93 -0.92 -5.51
N VAL A 139 14.64 0.21 -5.64
CA VAL A 139 15.10 0.72 -6.95
C VAL A 139 16.03 -0.29 -7.62
N GLU A 140 16.98 -0.85 -6.89
CA GLU A 140 17.88 -1.90 -7.40
C GLU A 140 17.09 -3.13 -7.87
N SER A 141 16.12 -3.58 -7.07
CA SER A 141 15.27 -4.72 -7.41
C SER A 141 14.53 -4.52 -8.73
N VAL A 142 14.03 -3.32 -9.02
CA VAL A 142 13.31 -3.03 -10.28
C VAL A 142 14.13 -3.45 -11.52
N HIS A 143 15.46 -3.25 -11.51
CA HIS A 143 16.33 -3.63 -12.61
C HIS A 143 16.41 -5.15 -12.85
N HIS A 144 16.24 -5.96 -11.80
CA HIS A 144 16.27 -7.42 -11.88
C HIS A 144 14.92 -8.03 -12.26
N PHE A 145 13.81 -7.40 -11.85
CA PHE A 145 12.46 -7.95 -12.08
C PHE A 145 11.86 -7.56 -13.44
N ILE A 146 12.20 -6.40 -14.00
CA ILE A 146 11.70 -5.98 -15.33
C ILE A 146 12.24 -6.89 -16.47
N GLN A 147 13.37 -7.55 -16.27
CA GLN A 147 13.95 -8.51 -17.21
C GLN A 147 13.13 -9.81 -17.37
N LYS A 148 12.07 -10.02 -16.57
CA LYS A 148 11.17 -11.18 -16.70
C LYS A 148 10.38 -11.23 -18.02
N SER A 149 10.50 -10.24 -18.89
CA SER A 149 9.69 -10.06 -20.12
C SER A 149 10.18 -10.78 -21.39
N VAL A 150 11.16 -11.69 -21.30
CA VAL A 150 11.53 -12.57 -22.42
C VAL A 150 10.69 -13.83 -22.44
#